data_AF-A0AAQ3ESI9-F1
#
_entry.id   AF-A0AAQ3ESI9-F1
#
_cell.length_a   1.000
_cell.length_b   1.000
_cell.length_c   1.000
_cell.angle_alpha   90.00
_cell.angle_beta   90.00
_cell.angle_gamma   90.00
#
_symmetry.space_group_name_H-M   'P 1'
#
loop_
_entity.id
_entity.type
_entity.pdbx_description
1 polymer ?
#
loop_
_entity_poly.entity_id
_entity_poly.type
_entity_poly.pdbx_seq_one_letter_code
_entity_poly.pdbx_strand_id
1 'polypeptide(L)'
;MLDGKKLGALIKNKRKEKHLKQTEMAKALGLSRTYLSDIENGRYLPSTKTLSRIAIFINLDLNVLKMTEIQVVEEGGYDRAASTCRSQAL
;
A
#
# COMPACT_ATOMS: atom_id res chain seq x y z
N MET A 1 -17.85 -9.35 0.27
CA MET A 1 -16.84 -9.66 -0.77
C MET A 1 -15.94 -8.44 -0.95
N LEU A 2 -14.62 -8.58 -1.08
CA LEU A 2 -13.70 -7.43 -1.18
C LEU A 2 -13.90 -6.67 -2.50
N ASP A 3 -14.31 -5.41 -2.42
CA ASP A 3 -14.52 -4.56 -3.60
C ASP A 3 -13.18 -4.07 -4.18
N GLY A 4 -12.66 -4.77 -5.19
CA GLY A 4 -11.40 -4.42 -5.86
C GLY A 4 -11.35 -2.98 -6.39
N LYS A 5 -12.49 -2.42 -6.81
CA LYS A 5 -12.59 -1.02 -7.23
C LYS A 5 -12.34 -0.03 -6.08
N LYS A 6 -12.89 -0.28 -4.89
CA LYS A 6 -12.68 0.58 -3.72
C LYS A 6 -11.23 0.53 -3.27
N LEU A 7 -10.66 -0.68 -3.21
CA LEU A 7 -9.24 -0.89 -2.89
C LEU A 7 -8.32 -0.16 -3.88
N GLY A 8 -8.56 -0.34 -5.19
CA GLY A 8 -7.76 0.30 -6.23
C GLY A 8 -7.80 1.84 -6.13
N ALA A 9 -8.98 2.41 -5.93
CA ALA A 9 -9.15 3.85 -5.74
C ALA A 9 -8.39 4.36 -4.50
N LEU A 10 -8.45 3.63 -3.38
CA LEU A 10 -7.74 3.98 -2.15
C LEU A 10 -6.22 4.00 -2.35
N ILE A 11 -5.67 2.96 -2.99
CA ILE A 11 -4.24 2.88 -3.35
C ILE A 11 -3.84 4.07 -4.22
N LYS A 12 -4.65 4.38 -5.25
CA LYS A 12 -4.41 5.49 -6.18
C LYS A 12 -4.40 6.84 -5.46
N ASN A 13 -5.32 7.05 -4.53
CA ASN A 13 -5.41 8.29 -3.77
C ASN A 13 -4.20 8.47 -2.85
N LYS A 14 -3.83 7.44 -2.08
CA LYS A 14 -2.63 7.46 -1.23
C LYS A 14 -1.33 7.65 -2.01
N ARG A 15 -1.23 7.06 -3.21
CA ARG A 15 -0.11 7.34 -4.10
C ARG A 15 -0.02 8.82 -4.48
N LYS A 16 -1.15 9.42 -4.84
CA LYS A 16 -1.22 10.85 -5.22
C LYS A 16 -0.95 11.78 -4.05
N GLU A 17 -1.40 11.44 -2.84
CA GLU A 17 -1.07 12.18 -1.60
C GLU A 17 0.46 12.23 -1.37
N LYS A 18 1.17 11.17 -1.77
CA LYS A 18 2.64 11.13 -1.75
C LYS A 18 3.31 11.77 -2.98
N HIS A 19 2.54 12.38 -3.87
CA HIS A 19 3.00 12.99 -5.12
C HIS A 19 3.80 12.06 -6.06
N LEU A 20 3.56 10.75 -5.98
CA LEU A 20 4.27 9.76 -6.78
C LEU A 20 3.57 9.47 -8.10
N LYS A 21 4.34 9.34 -9.18
CA LYS A 21 3.87 8.75 -10.44
C LYS A 21 3.71 7.23 -10.31
N GLN A 22 2.85 6.64 -11.14
CA GLN A 22 2.70 5.18 -11.19
C GLN A 22 4.03 4.48 -11.51
N THR A 23 4.83 5.06 -12.41
CA THR A 23 6.15 4.52 -12.77
C THR A 23 7.12 4.49 -11.58
N GLU A 24 7.12 5.53 -10.75
CA GLU A 24 8.00 5.67 -9.59
C GLU A 24 7.64 4.65 -8.52
N MET A 25 6.35 4.54 -8.18
CA MET A 25 5.87 3.55 -7.23
C MET A 25 6.08 2.12 -7.73
N ALA A 26 5.77 1.85 -9.00
CA ALA A 26 5.97 0.53 -9.58
C ALA A 26 7.45 0.12 -9.55
N LYS A 27 8.35 1.04 -9.88
CA LYS A 27 9.81 0.81 -9.79
C LYS A 27 10.25 0.52 -8.36
N ALA A 28 9.78 1.29 -7.38
CA ALA A 28 10.13 1.07 -5.97
C ALA A 28 9.64 -0.28 -5.43
N LEU A 29 8.51 -0.79 -5.95
CA LEU A 29 7.93 -2.07 -5.57
C LEU A 29 8.39 -3.24 -6.45
N GLY A 30 9.22 -3.01 -7.47
CA GLY A 30 9.60 -4.04 -8.44
C GLY A 30 8.39 -4.62 -9.19
N LEU A 31 7.40 -3.78 -9.48
CA LEU A 31 6.20 -4.12 -10.25
C LEU A 31 6.27 -3.46 -11.64
N SER A 32 5.50 -3.99 -12.59
CA SER A 32 5.28 -3.28 -13.85
C SER A 32 4.31 -2.12 -13.64
N ARG A 33 4.50 -1.02 -14.37
CA ARG A 33 3.58 0.14 -14.33
C ARG A 33 2.17 -0.25 -14.75
N THR A 34 2.03 -1.13 -15.74
CA THR A 34 0.73 -1.66 -16.19
C THR A 34 0.03 -2.42 -15.08
N TYR A 35 0.75 -3.31 -14.38
CA TYR A 35 0.18 -4.08 -13.27
C TYR A 35 -0.29 -3.17 -12.13
N LEU A 36 0.49 -2.16 -11.75
CA LEU A 36 0.05 -1.18 -10.76
C LEU A 36 -1.19 -0.40 -11.24
N SER A 37 -1.25 -0.04 -12.52
CA SER A 37 -2.42 0.62 -13.11
C SER A 37 -3.67 -0.27 -13.07
N ASP A 38 -3.54 -1.57 -13.33
CA ASP A 38 -4.66 -2.52 -13.26
C ASP A 38 -5.19 -2.69 -11.83
N ILE A 39 -4.29 -2.71 -10.84
CA ILE A 39 -4.66 -2.69 -9.42
C ILE A 39 -5.40 -1.40 -9.07
N GLU A 40 -4.85 -0.23 -9.42
CA GLU A 40 -5.46 1.07 -9.10
C GLU A 40 -6.83 1.31 -9.73
N ASN A 41 -7.11 0.65 -10.86
CA ASN A 41 -8.41 0.71 -11.51
C ASN A 41 -9.35 -0.44 -11.10
N GLY A 42 -8.91 -1.30 -10.18
CA GLY A 42 -9.69 -2.45 -9.71
C GLY A 42 -9.92 -3.55 -10.75
N ARG A 43 -9.13 -3.58 -11.83
CA ARG A 43 -9.17 -4.64 -12.84
C ARG A 43 -8.50 -5.92 -12.37
N TYR A 44 -7.54 -5.80 -11.47
CA TYR A 44 -6.84 -6.94 -10.88
C TYR A 44 -6.73 -6.80 -9.37
N LEU A 45 -7.02 -7.88 -8.65
CA LEU A 45 -6.80 -7.95 -7.22
C LEU A 45 -5.39 -8.50 -6.96
N PRO A 46 -4.47 -7.73 -6.36
CA PRO A 46 -3.12 -8.20 -6.09
C PRO A 46 -3.13 -9.36 -5.10
N SER A 47 -2.08 -10.19 -5.14
CA SER A 47 -1.86 -11.19 -4.09
C SER A 47 -1.67 -10.51 -2.73
N THR A 48 -1.93 -11.25 -1.65
CA THR A 48 -1.74 -10.76 -0.27
C THR A 48 -0.33 -10.19 -0.06
N LYS A 49 0.70 -10.89 -0.54
CA LYS A 49 2.10 -10.43 -0.50
C LYS A 49 2.30 -9.08 -1.20
N THR A 50 1.78 -8.93 -2.41
CA THR A 50 1.89 -7.67 -3.17
C THR A 50 1.11 -6.55 -2.49
N LEU A 51 -0.09 -6.85 -1.99
CA LEU A 51 -0.93 -5.91 -1.28
C LEU A 51 -0.24 -5.39 -0.01
N SER A 52 0.36 -6.27 0.80
CA SER A 52 1.14 -5.89 1.98
C SER A 52 2.31 -4.98 1.63
N ARG A 53 3.05 -5.27 0.55
CA ARG A 53 4.16 -4.43 0.09
C ARG A 53 3.70 -3.05 -0.34
N ILE A 54 2.60 -2.98 -1.10
CA ILE A 54 1.98 -1.71 -1.48
C ILE A 54 1.60 -0.95 -0.20
N ALA A 55 0.85 -1.57 0.70
CA ALA A 55 0.34 -0.95 1.92
C ALA A 55 1.44 -0.35 2.79
N ILE A 56 2.53 -1.10 3.03
CA ILE A 56 3.71 -0.62 3.75
C ILE A 56 4.31 0.60 3.04
N PHE A 57 4.50 0.53 1.71
CA PHE A 57 5.12 1.60 0.93
C PHE A 57 4.30 2.90 0.95
N ILE A 58 2.97 2.82 0.89
CA ILE A 58 2.09 4.00 0.95
C ILE A 58 1.64 4.38 2.36
N ASN A 59 2.09 3.68 3.41
CA ASN A 59 1.56 3.81 4.78
C ASN A 59 0.03 3.70 4.83
N LEU A 60 -0.53 2.72 4.12
CA LEU A 60 -1.95 2.41 4.17
C LEU A 60 -2.20 1.33 5.22
N ASP A 61 -3.08 1.61 6.17
CA ASP A 61 -3.58 0.60 7.10
C ASP A 61 -4.62 -0.29 6.38
N LEU A 62 -4.35 -1.59 6.33
CA LEU A 62 -5.24 -2.57 5.71
C LEU A 62 -6.50 -2.81 6.56
N ASN A 63 -6.53 -2.40 7.83
CA ASN A 63 -7.74 -2.44 8.65
C ASN A 63 -8.85 -1.54 8.08
N VAL A 64 -8.49 -0.51 7.30
CA VAL A 64 -9.47 0.32 6.57
C VAL A 64 -10.31 -0.52 5.59
N LEU A 65 -9.77 -1.63 5.10
CA LEU A 65 -10.52 -2.57 4.24
C LEU A 65 -11.51 -3.44 5.02
N LYS A 66 -11.28 -3.63 6.32
CA LYS A 66 -12.21 -4.36 7.20
C LYS A 66 -13.43 -3.50 7.56
N MET A 67 -13.32 -2.17 7.51
CA MET A 67 -14.42 -1.25 7.87
C MET A 67 -15.64 -1.31 6.94
N THR A 68 -15.62 -2.07 5.85
CA THR A 68 -16.83 -2.28 5.02
C THR A 68 -17.82 -3.28 5.62
N GLU A 69 -17.44 -4.09 6.61
CA GLU A 69 -18.36 -4.73 7.56
C GLU A 69 -17.68 -4.84 8.94
N ILE A 70 -18.26 -4.21 9.95
CA ILE A 70 -17.72 -4.15 11.31
C ILE A 70 -17.42 -5.56 11.83
N GLN A 71 -16.14 -5.88 12.01
CA GLN A 71 -15.69 -6.78 13.07
C GLN A 71 -14.63 -6.04 13.88
N VAL A 72 -15.04 -5.60 15.07
CA VAL A 72 -14.15 -5.02 16.07
C VAL A 72 -13.22 -6.13 16.54
N VAL A 73 -11.93 -6.00 16.27
CA VAL A 73 -10.89 -6.74 16.98
C VAL A 73 -9.79 -5.75 17.32
N GLU A 74 -9.68 -5.43 18.59
CA GLU A 74 -8.53 -4.73 19.17
C GLU A 74 -7.32 -5.67 19.15
N GLU A 75 -6.15 -5.15 18.78
CA GLU A 75 -4.83 -5.31 19.44
C GLU A 75 -3.65 -5.15 18.45
N GLY A 76 -2.61 -4.42 18.90
CA GLY A 76 -1.22 -4.62 18.46
C GLY A 76 -0.61 -3.50 17.60
N GLY A 77 0.14 -2.59 18.24
CA GLY A 77 0.89 -1.50 17.62
C GLY A 77 2.03 -1.96 16.69
N TYR A 78 2.32 -1.15 15.67
CA TYR A 78 3.53 -1.26 14.86
C TYR A 78 4.51 -0.17 15.32
N ASP A 79 5.45 -0.54 16.19
CA ASP A 79 6.58 0.29 16.57
C ASP A 79 7.40 0.66 15.32
N ARG A 80 7.39 1.94 14.96
CA ARG A 80 8.34 2.49 13.99
C ARG A 80 9.68 2.71 14.70
N ALA A 81 10.44 1.63 14.90
CA ALA A 81 11.86 1.77 15.21
C ALA A 81 12.61 2.25 13.95
N ALA A 82 13.07 3.49 14.03
CA ALA A 82 13.80 4.19 12.99
C ALA A 82 15.11 3.47 12.62
N SER A 83 15.19 2.90 11.42
CA SER A 83 16.49 2.62 10.79
C SER A 83 17.01 3.91 10.15
N THR A 84 17.44 4.86 10.99
CA THR A 84 18.28 5.95 10.51
C THR A 84 19.68 5.40 10.36
N CYS A 85 20.03 5.01 9.15
CA CYS A 85 21.41 4.94 8.71
C CYS A 85 21.96 6.37 8.66
N ARG A 86 22.93 6.69 9.52
CA ARG A 86 23.84 7.83 9.32
C ARG A 86 25.26 7.42 9.71
N SER A 87 26.00 7.08 8.65
CA SER A 87 27.36 7.54 8.31
C SER A 87 28.54 7.10 9.17
N GLN A 88 29.45 6.41 8.47
CA GLN A 88 30.86 6.14 8.79
C GLN A 88 31.69 7.38 9.15
N ALA A 89 32.69 7.11 9.99
CA ALA A 89 34.09 7.54 9.92
C ALA A 89 34.42 9.03 9.83
N LEU A 90 34.98 9.58 10.90
CA LEU A 90 36.42 9.88 11.05
C LEU A 90 36.75 10.14 12.53
#